data_AF-A0A0B7H1V5-F1
#
_entry.id   AF-A0A0B7H1V5-F1
#
_cell.length_a   1.000
_cell.length_b   1.000
_cell.length_c   1.000
_cell.angle_alpha   90.00
_cell.angle_beta   90.00
_cell.angle_gamma   90.00
#
_symmetry.space_group_name_H-M   'P 1'
#
loop_
_entity.id
_entity.type
_entity.pdbx_description
1 polymer ?
#
loop_
_entity_poly.entity_id
_entity_poly.type
_entity_poly.pdbx_seq_one_letter_code
_entity_poly.pdbx_strand_id
1 'polypeptide(L)'
;MIFFNKTRIICWSILGILIIVLSLGYVTGTKRVRYLLFFQNLRNGNISCEQRYVPVQKFEDPVTALVSELLLGPQNHDFLRFADPETQANSCFVRGSDLYLDLPASILAPKIKTPDFHTVYELLKKNIFLNCKNVKQLYLYIDGRAAYETAYNTEE
;
A
#
# COMPACT_ATOMS: atom_id res chain seq x y z
N MET A 1 59.26 11.13 -13.04
CA MET A 1 58.96 10.81 -11.62
C MET A 1 57.56 11.30 -11.31
N ILE A 2 56.61 10.36 -11.16
CA ILE A 2 55.22 10.69 -10.83
C ILE A 2 55.17 10.98 -9.33
N PHE A 3 55.07 12.25 -8.96
CA PHE A 3 54.93 12.68 -7.57
C PHE A 3 53.49 12.38 -7.12
N PHE A 4 53.27 11.14 -6.69
CA PHE A 4 52.00 10.73 -6.11
C PHE A 4 51.84 11.41 -4.74
N ASN A 5 51.25 12.61 -4.74
CA ASN A 5 50.93 13.34 -3.51
C ASN A 5 49.98 12.46 -2.67
N LYS A 6 50.45 12.02 -1.50
CA LYS A 6 49.69 11.17 -0.56
C LYS A 6 48.26 11.67 -0.34
N THR A 7 48.08 12.99 -0.30
CA THR A 7 46.77 13.66 -0.20
C THR A 7 45.82 13.31 -1.34
N ARG A 8 46.32 13.21 -2.59
CA ARG A 8 45.49 12.81 -3.73
C ARG A 8 45.02 11.37 -3.58
N ILE A 9 45.89 10.44 -3.18
CA ILE A 9 45.52 9.03 -2.97
C ILE A 9 44.42 8.90 -1.92
N ILE A 10 44.54 9.67 -0.82
CA ILE A 10 43.54 9.71 0.24
C ILE A 10 42.19 10.22 -0.31
N CYS A 11 42.18 11.32 -1.06
CA CYS A 11 40.96 11.85 -1.68
C CYS A 11 40.31 10.87 -2.67
N TRP A 12 41.09 10.20 -3.53
CA TRP A 12 40.57 9.19 -4.46
C TRP A 12 40.00 7.97 -3.73
N SER A 13 40.62 7.56 -2.62
CA SER A 13 40.14 6.44 -1.81
C SER A 13 38.80 6.76 -1.14
N ILE A 14 38.66 7.97 -0.56
CA ILE A 14 37.40 8.43 0.03
C ILE A 14 36.30 8.51 -1.03
N LEU A 15 36.61 9.06 -2.20
CA LEU A 15 35.67 9.17 -3.32
C LEU A 15 35.21 7.78 -3.79
N GLY A 16 36.14 6.82 -3.91
CA GLY A 16 35.81 5.43 -4.25
C GLY A 16 34.88 4.78 -3.24
N ILE A 17 35.13 4.94 -1.95
CA ILE A 17 34.26 4.43 -0.88
C ILE A 17 32.86 5.04 -0.97
N LEU A 18 32.76 6.36 -1.17
CA LEU A 18 31.48 7.05 -1.34
C LEU A 18 30.67 6.49 -2.52
N ILE A 19 31.33 6.27 -3.67
CA ILE A 19 30.70 5.69 -4.87
C ILE A 19 30.23 4.25 -4.59
N ILE A 20 31.02 3.46 -3.87
CA ILE A 20 30.66 2.08 -3.52
C ILE A 20 29.43 2.07 -2.60
N VAL A 21 29.41 2.93 -1.57
CA VAL A 21 28.26 3.02 -0.64
C VAL A 21 26.99 3.48 -1.38
N LEU A 22 27.11 4.49 -2.25
CA LEU A 22 25.98 4.98 -3.06
C LEU A 22 25.46 3.91 -4.02
N SER A 23 26.35 3.20 -4.71
CA SER A 23 25.96 2.15 -5.65
C SER A 23 25.32 0.96 -4.96
N LEU A 24 25.83 0.55 -3.79
CA LEU A 24 25.22 -0.52 -2.99
C LEU A 24 23.80 -0.13 -2.54
N GLY A 25 23.62 1.11 -2.05
CA GLY A 25 22.31 1.63 -1.66
C GLY A 25 21.29 1.61 -2.81
N TYR A 26 21.73 1.99 -4.02
CA TYR A 26 20.89 1.96 -5.22
C TYR A 26 20.45 0.53 -5.60
N VAL A 27 21.38 -0.44 -5.57
CA VAL A 27 21.10 -1.84 -5.91
C VAL A 27 20.22 -2.51 -4.85
N THR A 28 20.36 -2.14 -3.57
CA THR A 28 19.48 -2.62 -2.49
C THR A 28 18.13 -1.92 -2.43
N GLY A 29 17.83 -1.02 -3.37
CA GLY A 29 16.58 -0.26 -3.39
C GLY A 29 15.35 -1.17 -3.30
N THR A 30 14.45 -0.85 -2.37
CA THR A 30 13.16 -1.55 -2.22
C THR A 30 12.38 -1.51 -3.53
N LYS A 31 11.94 -2.67 -4.01
CA LYS A 31 11.08 -2.75 -5.20
C LYS A 31 9.82 -1.93 -4.96
N ARG A 32 9.48 -1.05 -5.89
CA ARG A 32 8.24 -0.26 -5.85
C ARG A 32 7.26 -0.80 -6.88
N VAL A 33 6.04 -1.05 -6.44
CA VAL A 33 4.94 -1.48 -7.31
C VAL A 33 4.01 -0.30 -7.52
N ARG A 34 3.57 -0.11 -8.77
CA ARG A 34 2.59 0.92 -9.13
C ARG A 34 1.18 0.38 -8.92
N TYR A 35 0.39 1.07 -8.11
CA TYR A 35 -1.03 0.80 -7.90
C TYR A 35 -1.91 1.95 -8.40
N LEU A 36 -3.11 1.60 -8.83
CA LEU A 36 -4.19 2.53 -9.11
C LEU A 36 -5.20 2.45 -7.97
N LEU A 37 -5.22 3.48 -7.13
CA LEU A 37 -6.04 3.53 -5.94
C LEU A 37 -7.31 4.34 -6.20
N PHE A 38 -8.46 3.77 -5.85
CA PHE A 38 -9.78 4.38 -6.04
C PHE A 38 -10.33 4.86 -4.70
N PHE A 39 -10.68 6.14 -4.64
CA PHE A 39 -11.28 6.79 -3.49
C PHE A 39 -12.51 7.59 -3.91
N GLN A 40 -13.43 7.82 -2.98
CA GLN A 40 -14.55 8.71 -3.21
C GLN A 40 -14.11 10.17 -3.07
N ASN A 41 -14.52 11.03 -4.00
CA ASN A 41 -14.25 12.45 -3.92
C ASN A 41 -15.20 13.14 -2.93
N LEU A 42 -14.65 14.00 -2.09
CA LEU A 42 -15.33 14.73 -1.02
C LEU A 42 -16.44 15.67 -1.53
N ARG A 43 -16.27 16.26 -2.71
CA ARG A 43 -17.12 17.35 -3.24
C ARG A 43 -18.32 16.83 -4.01
N ASN A 44 -18.11 15.86 -4.90
CA ASN A 44 -19.15 15.36 -5.80
C ASN A 44 -19.58 13.92 -5.51
N GLY A 45 -18.92 13.23 -4.58
CA GLY A 45 -19.22 11.83 -4.25
C GLY A 45 -18.80 10.82 -5.32
N ASN A 46 -18.16 11.26 -6.42
CA ASN A 46 -17.72 10.38 -7.50
C ASN A 46 -16.46 9.62 -7.12
N ILE A 47 -16.31 8.42 -7.67
CA ILE A 47 -15.09 7.61 -7.50
C ILE A 47 -14.01 8.16 -8.42
N SER A 48 -12.87 8.53 -7.85
CA SER A 48 -11.69 9.05 -8.55
C SER A 48 -10.49 8.14 -8.32
N CYS A 49 -9.54 8.16 -9.25
CA CYS A 49 -8.33 7.34 -9.19
C CYS A 49 -7.11 8.23 -8.87
N GLU A 50 -6.22 7.74 -8.03
CA GLU A 50 -4.84 8.22 -7.90
C GLU A 50 -3.85 7.10 -8.17
N GLN A 51 -2.65 7.46 -8.63
CA GLN A 51 -1.58 6.52 -8.87
C GLN A 51 -0.57 6.61 -7.73
N ARG A 52 -0.19 5.46 -7.16
CA ARG A 52 0.80 5.41 -6.09
C ARG A 52 1.87 4.36 -6.35
N TYR A 53 3.12 4.68 -6.01
CA TYR A 53 4.23 3.73 -6.01
C TYR A 53 4.49 3.28 -4.57
N VAL A 54 4.14 2.04 -4.26
CA VAL A 54 4.22 1.47 -2.92
C VAL A 54 5.47 0.60 -2.82
N PRO A 55 6.34 0.82 -1.81
CA PRO A 55 7.48 -0.06 -1.57
C PRO A 55 6.96 -1.41 -1.06
N VAL A 56 7.31 -2.50 -1.75
CA VAL A 56 6.96 -3.86 -1.32
C VAL A 56 8.17 -4.51 -0.70
N GLN A 57 8.04 -4.96 0.55
CA GLN A 57 9.10 -5.68 1.24
C GLN A 57 9.25 -7.09 0.63
N LYS A 58 10.47 -7.64 0.68
CA LYS A 58 10.81 -8.89 -0.04
C LYS A 58 9.98 -10.11 0.39
N PHE A 59 9.39 -10.08 1.59
CA PHE A 59 8.64 -11.18 2.19
C PHE A 59 7.19 -10.82 2.51
N GLU A 60 6.74 -9.64 2.08
CA GLU A 60 5.37 -9.17 2.31
C GLU A 60 4.51 -9.45 1.09
N ASP A 61 3.31 -9.99 1.30
CA ASP A 61 2.35 -10.15 0.22
C ASP A 61 1.95 -8.76 -0.32
N PRO A 62 2.01 -8.53 -1.65
CA PRO A 62 1.73 -7.21 -2.22
C PRO A 62 0.35 -6.64 -1.85
N VAL A 63 -0.63 -7.51 -1.60
CA VAL A 63 -1.97 -7.11 -1.19
C VAL A 63 -2.01 -6.59 0.25
N THR A 64 -1.18 -7.11 1.16
CA THR A 64 -1.09 -6.61 2.53
C THR A 64 -0.52 -5.19 2.57
N ALA A 65 0.51 -4.94 1.74
CA ALA A 65 1.04 -3.60 1.55
C ALA A 65 -0.01 -2.64 0.95
N LEU A 66 -0.77 -3.10 -0.05
CA LEU A 66 -1.87 -2.33 -0.65
C LEU A 66 -2.95 -1.98 0.38
N VAL A 67 -3.41 -2.94 1.19
CA VAL A 67 -4.44 -2.70 2.22
C VAL A 67 -3.94 -1.67 3.23
N SER A 68 -2.69 -1.79 3.67
CA SER A 68 -2.08 -0.82 4.58
C SER A 68 -2.07 0.60 3.98
N GLU A 69 -1.73 0.73 2.71
CA GLU A 69 -1.74 2.01 1.98
C GLU A 69 -3.14 2.61 1.80
N LEU A 70 -4.17 1.78 1.62
CA LEU A 70 -5.56 2.22 1.57
C LEU A 70 -6.04 2.74 2.93
N LEU A 71 -5.64 2.10 4.04
CA LEU A 71 -5.98 2.54 5.39
C LEU A 71 -5.27 3.84 5.80
N LEU A 72 -4.02 4.04 5.33
CA LEU A 72 -3.33 5.34 5.47
C LEU A 72 -4.10 6.48 4.79
N GLY A 73 -4.86 6.15 3.75
CA GLY A 73 -5.75 7.06 3.03
C GLY A 73 -5.14 7.66 1.77
N PRO A 74 -5.89 8.53 1.06
CA PRO A 74 -5.46 9.15 -0.18
C PRO A 74 -4.35 10.19 0.04
N GLN A 75 -3.55 10.44 -1.00
CA GLN A 75 -2.60 11.56 -1.02
C GLN A 75 -3.28 12.87 -1.40
N ASN A 76 -4.36 12.78 -2.20
CA ASN A 76 -5.16 13.94 -2.56
C ASN A 76 -6.16 14.28 -1.44
N HIS A 77 -6.11 15.53 -0.95
CA HIS A 77 -7.01 16.03 0.10
C HIS A 77 -8.48 16.14 -0.33
N ASP A 78 -8.77 16.14 -1.64
CA ASP A 78 -10.14 16.16 -2.15
C ASP A 78 -10.79 14.76 -2.10
N PHE A 79 -10.08 13.72 -1.67
CA PHE A 79 -10.58 12.37 -1.55
C PHE A 79 -10.85 11.99 -0.09
N LEU A 80 -11.90 11.21 0.11
CA LEU A 80 -12.27 10.66 1.41
C LEU A 80 -11.39 9.47 1.78
N ARG A 81 -11.04 9.39 3.06
CA ARG A 81 -10.36 8.24 3.67
C ARG A 81 -11.34 7.08 3.89
N PHE A 82 -10.81 5.86 3.94
CA PHE A 82 -11.61 4.68 4.29
C PHE A 82 -11.83 4.53 5.80
N ALA A 83 -10.90 5.03 6.61
CA ALA A 83 -10.92 4.92 8.05
C ALA A 83 -10.22 6.13 8.70
N ASP A 84 -10.26 6.21 10.04
CA ASP A 84 -9.48 7.18 10.80
C ASP A 84 -7.96 6.95 10.57
N PRO A 85 -7.10 7.99 10.62
CA PRO A 85 -5.68 7.88 10.25
C PRO A 85 -4.86 6.84 11.03
N GLU A 86 -5.27 6.56 12.27
CA GLU A 86 -4.61 5.59 13.16
C GLU A 86 -5.17 4.16 13.01
N THR A 87 -6.14 3.97 12.12
CA THR A 87 -6.78 2.66 11.92
C THR A 87 -5.83 1.72 11.20
N GLN A 88 -5.51 0.60 11.84
CA GLN A 88 -4.73 -0.48 11.26
C GLN A 88 -5.59 -1.74 11.21
N ALA A 89 -5.32 -2.62 10.25
CA ALA A 89 -5.95 -3.94 10.24
C ALA A 89 -5.47 -4.74 11.46
N ASN A 90 -6.40 -5.44 12.12
CA ASN A 90 -6.08 -6.39 13.18
C ASN A 90 -5.24 -7.55 12.61
N SER A 91 -5.60 -8.01 11.41
CA SER A 91 -4.82 -8.98 10.64
C SER A 91 -5.10 -8.87 9.14
N CYS A 92 -4.11 -9.16 8.30
CA CYS A 92 -4.26 -9.19 6.84
C CYS A 92 -3.26 -10.19 6.24
N PHE A 93 -3.77 -11.29 5.69
CA PHE A 93 -2.93 -12.35 5.14
C PHE A 93 -3.61 -13.09 3.99
N VAL A 94 -2.78 -13.72 3.15
CA VAL A 94 -3.23 -14.53 2.02
C VAL A 94 -3.02 -16.01 2.32
N ARG A 95 -4.01 -16.84 1.98
CA ARG A 95 -3.88 -18.30 1.95
C ARG A 95 -4.34 -18.81 0.59
N GLY A 96 -3.40 -19.33 -0.21
CA GLY A 96 -3.70 -19.69 -1.59
C GLY A 96 -4.02 -18.45 -2.43
N SER A 97 -5.27 -18.35 -2.91
CA SER A 97 -5.79 -17.18 -3.63
C SER A 97 -6.72 -16.29 -2.79
N ASP A 98 -6.87 -16.60 -1.50
CA ASP A 98 -7.91 -16.03 -0.68
C ASP A 98 -7.29 -15.06 0.32
N LEU A 99 -7.80 -13.83 0.33
CA LEU A 99 -7.38 -12.78 1.24
C LEU A 99 -8.31 -12.76 2.45
N TYR A 100 -7.71 -12.87 3.62
CA TYR A 100 -8.38 -12.68 4.90
C TYR A 100 -7.95 -11.33 5.47
N LEU A 101 -8.94 -10.49 5.75
CA LEU A 101 -8.73 -9.15 6.28
C LEU A 101 -9.65 -8.96 7.49
N ASP A 102 -9.07 -8.67 8.64
CA ASP A 102 -9.80 -8.30 9.85
C ASP A 102 -9.52 -6.83 10.20
N LEU A 103 -10.58 -6.05 10.33
CA LEU A 103 -10.53 -4.62 10.65
C LEU A 103 -11.12 -4.37 12.04
N PRO A 104 -10.64 -3.36 12.78
CA PRO A 104 -11.21 -3.01 14.07
C PRO A 104 -12.62 -2.44 13.92
N ALA A 105 -13.50 -2.64 14.91
CA ALA A 105 -14.85 -2.09 14.87
C ALA A 105 -14.90 -0.55 14.76
N SER A 106 -13.82 0.16 15.08
CA SER A 106 -13.72 1.61 14.86
C SER A 106 -13.96 2.03 13.42
N ILE A 107 -13.75 1.15 12.44
CA ILE A 107 -14.04 1.44 11.03
C ILE A 107 -15.52 1.64 10.73
N LEU A 108 -16.41 1.09 11.58
CA LEU A 108 -17.86 1.25 11.45
C LEU A 108 -18.35 2.61 11.96
N ALA A 109 -17.56 3.25 12.83
CA ALA A 109 -17.90 4.53 13.45
C ALA A 109 -16.67 5.46 13.45
N PRO A 110 -16.20 5.89 12.27
CA PRO A 110 -15.04 6.74 12.14
C PRO A 110 -15.31 8.13 12.73
N LYS A 111 -14.27 8.74 13.32
CA LYS A 111 -14.33 10.09 13.89
C LYS A 111 -14.21 11.17 12.84
N ILE A 112 -13.66 10.84 11.67
CA ILE A 112 -13.56 11.73 10.52
C ILE A 112 -14.65 11.47 9.49
N LYS A 113 -14.77 12.38 8.51
CA LYS A 113 -15.63 12.15 7.36
C LYS A 113 -15.05 11.06 6.46
N THR A 114 -15.78 9.96 6.34
CA THR A 114 -15.52 8.85 5.41
C THR A 114 -16.77 8.60 4.56
N PRO A 115 -16.70 7.76 3.51
CA PRO A 115 -17.89 7.14 2.94
C PRO A 115 -18.62 6.29 3.99
N ASP A 116 -19.87 5.90 3.68
CA ASP A 116 -20.51 4.83 4.44
C ASP A 116 -19.73 3.52 4.29
N PHE A 117 -19.87 2.62 5.27
CA PHE A 117 -19.05 1.42 5.32
C PHE A 117 -19.26 0.48 4.10
N HIS A 118 -20.46 0.46 3.51
CA HIS A 118 -20.70 -0.34 2.31
C HIS A 118 -19.91 0.22 1.12
N THR A 119 -19.91 1.54 0.93
CA THR A 119 -19.05 2.19 -0.07
C THR A 119 -17.56 1.94 0.18
N VAL A 120 -17.11 1.98 1.44
CA VAL A 120 -15.73 1.62 1.81
C VAL A 120 -15.41 0.19 1.40
N TYR A 121 -16.31 -0.75 1.69
CA TYR A 121 -16.16 -2.16 1.31
C TYR A 121 -16.06 -2.35 -0.20
N GLU A 122 -16.95 -1.75 -0.99
CA GLU A 122 -16.92 -1.87 -2.45
C GLU A 122 -15.66 -1.24 -3.06
N LEU A 123 -15.20 -0.10 -2.52
CA LEU A 123 -13.95 0.51 -2.94
C LEU A 123 -12.75 -0.35 -2.57
N LEU A 124 -12.70 -0.89 -1.36
CA LEU A 124 -11.65 -1.80 -0.90
C LEU A 124 -11.56 -3.02 -1.83
N LYS A 125 -12.70 -3.66 -2.12
CA LYS A 125 -12.83 -4.77 -3.05
C LYS A 125 -12.32 -4.42 -4.45
N LYS A 126 -12.77 -3.29 -5.01
CA LYS A 126 -12.33 -2.78 -6.32
C LYS A 126 -10.81 -2.59 -6.35
N ASN A 127 -10.26 -1.96 -5.31
CA ASN A 127 -8.82 -1.72 -5.22
C ASN A 127 -8.03 -3.03 -5.18
N ILE A 128 -8.45 -4.00 -4.36
CA ILE A 128 -7.78 -5.30 -4.23
C ILE A 128 -7.79 -6.05 -5.56
N PHE A 129 -8.96 -6.27 -6.16
CA PHE A 129 -9.06 -7.12 -7.34
C PHE A 129 -8.51 -6.48 -8.63
N LEU A 130 -8.49 -5.14 -8.69
CA LEU A 130 -7.86 -4.45 -9.80
C LEU A 130 -6.33 -4.57 -9.74
N ASN A 131 -5.75 -4.43 -8.54
CA ASN A 131 -4.30 -4.35 -8.34
C ASN A 131 -3.62 -5.69 -8.02
N CYS A 132 -4.35 -6.67 -7.48
CA CYS A 132 -3.81 -7.94 -6.99
C CYS A 132 -4.51 -9.13 -7.66
N LYS A 133 -4.06 -9.47 -8.88
CA LYS A 133 -4.66 -10.53 -9.72
C LYS A 133 -4.54 -11.95 -9.17
N ASN A 134 -3.66 -12.16 -8.20
CA ASN A 134 -3.52 -13.43 -7.48
C ASN A 134 -4.64 -13.64 -6.44
N VAL A 135 -5.29 -12.57 -5.99
CA VAL A 135 -6.39 -12.63 -5.03
C VAL A 135 -7.71 -12.83 -5.77
N LYS A 136 -8.39 -13.93 -5.48
CA LYS A 136 -9.67 -14.31 -6.10
C LYS A 136 -10.85 -14.17 -5.15
N GLN A 137 -10.60 -14.17 -3.84
CA GLN A 137 -11.66 -14.01 -2.85
C GLN A 137 -11.19 -13.09 -1.73
N LEU A 138 -12.13 -12.28 -1.21
CA LEU A 138 -11.93 -11.43 -0.05
C LEU A 138 -12.90 -11.87 1.05
N TYR A 139 -12.34 -12.26 2.19
CA TYR A 139 -13.05 -12.52 3.43
C TYR A 139 -12.78 -11.37 4.40
N LEU A 140 -13.80 -10.54 4.63
CA LEU A 140 -13.70 -9.38 5.51
C LEU A 140 -14.33 -9.69 6.87
N TYR A 141 -13.57 -9.43 7.92
CA TYR A 141 -13.96 -9.57 9.31
C TYR A 141 -13.90 -8.20 10.01
N ILE A 142 -14.72 -8.06 11.04
CA ILE A 142 -14.70 -6.92 11.96
C ILE A 142 -14.58 -7.47 13.38
N ASP A 143 -13.47 -7.18 14.05
CA ASP A 143 -13.09 -7.77 15.33
C ASP A 143 -13.31 -9.29 15.38
N GLY A 144 -12.86 -9.98 14.33
CA GLY A 144 -12.94 -11.44 14.18
C GLY A 144 -14.31 -11.98 13.79
N ARG A 145 -15.32 -11.13 13.57
CA ARG A 145 -16.66 -11.56 13.10
C ARG A 145 -16.77 -11.36 11.60
N ALA A 146 -17.22 -12.38 10.87
CA ALA A 146 -17.42 -12.29 9.43
C ALA A 146 -18.44 -11.16 9.11
N ALA A 147 -18.01 -10.19 8.30
CA ALA A 147 -18.82 -9.07 7.86
C ALA A 147 -19.25 -9.22 6.40
N TYR A 148 -18.31 -9.63 5.53
CA TYR A 148 -18.57 -9.87 4.12
C TYR A 148 -17.71 -11.02 3.60
N GLU A 149 -18.26 -11.75 2.63
CA GLU A 149 -17.55 -12.75 1.82
C GLU A 149 -17.87 -12.48 0.35
N THR A 150 -16.86 -12.35 -0.50
CA THR A 150 -17.09 -12.12 -1.93
C THR A 150 -15.97 -12.68 -2.80
N ALA A 151 -16.38 -13.36 -3.87
CA ALA A 151 -15.50 -13.84 -4.92
C ALA A 151 -15.32 -12.80 -6.04
N TYR A 152 -14.17 -12.84 -6.70
CA TYR A 152 -13.88 -12.07 -7.90
C TYR A 152 -14.65 -12.64 -9.08
N ASN A 153 -15.73 -11.95 -9.48
CA ASN A 153 -16.45 -12.24 -10.70
C ASN A 153 -15.93 -11.29 -11.79
N THR A 154 -15.39 -11.87 -12.86
CA THR A 154 -15.09 -11.15 -14.09
C THR A 154 -16.41 -10.90 -14.80
N GLU A 155 -17.07 -9.77 -14.53
CA GLU A 155 -18.08 -9.25 -15.44
C GLU A 155 -17.35 -8.50 -16.56
N GLU A 156 -17.52 -9.00 -17.79
CA GLU A 156 -17.01 -8.47 -19.06
C GLU A 156 -17.50 -7.05 -19.36
#